data_AF-A0A4P9YJ79-F1
#
_entry.id   AF-A0A4P9YJ79-F1
#
_cell.length_a   1.000
_cell.length_b   1.000
_cell.length_c   1.000
_cell.angle_alpha   90.00
_cell.angle_beta   90.00
_cell.angle_gamma   90.00
#
_symmetry.space_group_name_H-M   'P 1'
#
loop_
_entity.id
_entity.type
_entity.pdbx_description
1 polymer ?
#
loop_
_entity_poly.entity_id
_entity_poly.type
_entity_poly.pdbx_seq_one_letter_code
_entity_poly.pdbx_strand_id
1 'polypeptide(L)'
;MQKDEIAKLVSLGWKQLSNDKKLQKEFVFKNFVHAFKFMTLIAEKAEQVNHHPEWFNVDIVWTTHDAQQLTEKDITMAQLCDKLHAETVNSIN
;
A
#
# COMPACT_ATOMS: atom_id res chain seq x y z
N MET A 1 -21.31 15.51 15.72
CA MET A 1 -20.46 14.41 16.21
C MET A 1 -19.65 13.77 15.08
N GLN A 2 -20.19 12.88 14.24
CA GLN A 2 -19.41 12.32 13.12
C GLN A 2 -18.90 13.38 12.14
N LYS A 3 -19.70 14.40 11.83
CA LYS A 3 -19.29 15.49 10.92
C LYS A 3 -18.11 16.31 11.47
N ASP A 4 -18.06 16.52 12.78
CA ASP A 4 -17.01 17.29 13.44
C ASP A 4 -15.70 16.50 13.51
N GLU A 5 -15.81 15.18 13.74
CA GLU A 5 -14.67 14.25 13.69
C GLU A 5 -14.07 14.15 12.28
N ILE A 6 -14.93 14.05 11.26
CA ILE A 6 -14.50 14.06 9.86
C ILE A 6 -13.84 15.40 9.51
N ALA A 7 -14.42 16.53 9.92
CA ALA A 7 -13.81 17.85 9.70
C ALA A 7 -12.42 17.97 10.32
N LYS A 8 -12.21 17.38 11.51
CA LYS A 8 -10.90 17.28 12.15
C LYS A 8 -9.93 16.41 11.36
N LEU A 9 -10.37 15.28 10.81
CA LEU A 9 -9.51 14.46 9.95
C LEU A 9 -9.12 15.21 8.67
N VAL A 10 -10.06 15.99 8.11
CA VAL A 10 -9.79 16.81 6.93
C VAL A 10 -8.74 17.88 7.20
N SER A 11 -8.80 18.55 8.37
CA SER A 11 -7.74 19.51 8.75
C SER A 11 -6.37 18.86 8.98
N LEU A 12 -6.33 17.55 9.20
CA LEU A 12 -5.11 16.74 9.31
C LEU A 12 -4.68 16.13 7.96
N GLY A 13 -5.25 16.57 6.84
CA GLY A 13 -4.85 16.18 5.49
C GLY A 13 -5.54 14.94 4.92
N TRP A 14 -6.60 14.45 5.57
CA TRP A 14 -7.50 13.49 4.91
C TRP A 14 -8.42 14.21 3.91
N LYS A 15 -8.75 13.55 2.81
CA LYS A 15 -9.68 14.04 1.79
C LYS A 15 -10.96 13.21 1.83
N GLN A 16 -12.11 13.88 1.78
CA GLN A 16 -13.39 13.20 1.52
C GLN A 16 -13.56 12.99 0.03
N LEU A 17 -13.97 11.79 -0.37
CA LEU A 17 -14.24 11.43 -1.77
C LEU A 17 -15.64 10.81 -1.92
N SER A 18 -16.07 10.66 -3.18
CA SER A 18 -17.30 9.93 -3.54
C SER A 18 -18.54 10.46 -2.81
N ASN A 19 -18.72 11.78 -2.77
CA ASN A 19 -19.81 12.47 -2.07
C ASN A 19 -19.84 12.11 -0.56
N ASP A 20 -18.72 12.36 0.13
CA ASP A 20 -18.54 12.16 1.59
C ASP A 20 -18.65 10.69 2.07
N LYS A 21 -18.45 9.73 1.16
CA LYS A 21 -18.53 8.29 1.48
C LYS A 21 -17.18 7.63 1.74
N LYS A 22 -16.07 8.29 1.41
CA LYS A 22 -14.72 7.72 1.54
C LYS A 22 -13.76 8.76 2.11
N LEU A 23 -12.74 8.27 2.81
CA LEU A 23 -11.62 9.07 3.28
C LEU A 23 -10.31 8.55 2.68
N GLN A 24 -9.51 9.45 2.10
CA GLN A 24 -8.22 9.14 1.52
C GLN A 24 -7.13 10.02 2.12
N LYS A 25 -5.96 9.45 2.39
CA LYS A 25 -4.75 10.22 2.72
C LYS A 25 -3.52 9.55 2.12
N GLU A 26 -2.62 10.36 1.59
CA GLU A 26 -1.29 9.94 1.14
C GLU A 26 -0.29 10.12 2.29
N PHE A 27 0.51 9.09 2.54
CA PHE A 27 1.57 9.12 3.54
C PHE A 27 2.92 9.02 2.84
N VAL A 28 3.81 9.96 3.10
CA VAL A 28 5.16 10.01 2.50
C VAL A 28 6.17 9.46 3.50
N PHE A 29 7.03 8.54 3.04
CA PHE A 29 8.06 7.91 3.85
C PHE A 29 9.44 8.13 3.25
N LYS A 30 10.47 8.14 4.10
CA LYS A 30 11.87 8.35 3.67
C LYS A 30 12.44 7.23 2.80
N ASN A 31 11.91 6.00 2.90
CA ASN A 31 12.32 4.85 2.10
C ASN A 31 11.27 3.74 2.13
N PHE A 32 11.45 2.76 1.24
CA PHE A 32 10.57 1.61 1.04
C PHE A 32 10.30 0.81 2.32
N VAL A 33 11.33 0.53 3.13
CA VAL A 33 11.18 -0.30 4.35
C VAL A 33 10.23 0.34 5.37
N HIS A 34 10.26 1.67 5.50
CA HIS A 34 9.35 2.37 6.42
C HIS A 34 7.91 2.37 5.91
N ALA A 35 7.71 2.55 4.60
CA ALA A 35 6.39 2.46 3.98
C ALA A 35 5.80 1.06 4.12
N PHE A 36 6.57 0.01 3.79
CA PHE A 36 6.12 -1.37 3.86
C PHE A 36 5.76 -1.80 5.28
N LYS A 37 6.58 -1.42 6.28
CA LYS A 37 6.25 -1.66 7.70
C LYS A 37 4.93 -1.02 8.11
N PHE A 38 4.65 0.21 7.66
CA PHE A 38 3.39 0.88 7.93
C PHE A 38 2.20 0.16 7.29
N MET A 39 2.36 -0.32 6.05
CA MET A 39 1.33 -1.11 5.36
C MET A 39 1.02 -2.43 6.09
N THR A 40 2.05 -3.18 6.54
CA THR A 40 1.85 -4.42 7.30
C THR A 40 1.08 -4.18 8.59
N LEU A 41 1.42 -3.13 9.33
CA LEU A 41 0.70 -2.78 10.57
C LEU A 41 -0.77 -2.44 10.32
N ILE A 42 -1.08 -1.74 9.22
CA ILE A 42 -2.48 -1.48 8.82
C ILE A 42 -3.17 -2.79 8.44
N ALA A 43 -2.54 -3.67 7.66
CA ALA A 43 -3.13 -4.94 7.26
C ALA A 43 -3.50 -5.81 8.47
N GLU A 44 -2.60 -5.94 9.44
CA GLU A 44 -2.86 -6.65 10.70
C GLU A 44 -4.02 -6.04 11.49
N LYS A 45 -4.09 -4.70 11.58
CA LYS A 45 -5.14 -4.01 12.33
C LYS A 45 -6.49 -4.03 11.62
N ALA A 46 -6.48 -3.89 10.30
CA ALA A 46 -7.66 -4.00 9.45
C ALA A 46 -8.33 -5.37 9.59
N GLU A 47 -7.52 -6.43 9.64
CA GLU A 47 -8.01 -7.80 9.85
C GLU A 47 -8.63 -7.97 11.24
N GLN A 48 -7.97 -7.45 12.29
CA GLN A 48 -8.49 -7.52 13.68
C GLN A 48 -9.87 -6.88 13.85
N VAL A 49 -10.21 -5.87 13.04
CA VAL A 49 -11.50 -5.17 13.09
C VAL A 49 -12.42 -5.54 11.94
N ASN A 50 -12.04 -6.52 11.10
CA ASN A 50 -12.75 -6.93 9.89
C ASN A 50 -13.19 -5.74 9.01
N HIS A 51 -12.27 -4.80 8.78
CA HIS A 51 -12.53 -3.61 7.97
C HIS A 51 -11.28 -3.19 7.21
N HIS A 52 -11.29 -3.41 5.90
CA HIS A 52 -10.10 -3.30 5.06
C HIS A 52 -10.03 -1.96 4.32
N PRO A 53 -8.83 -1.39 4.15
CA PRO A 53 -8.64 -0.26 3.25
C PRO A 53 -8.85 -0.68 1.79
N GLU A 54 -9.20 0.28 0.95
CA GLU A 54 -9.32 0.08 -0.50
C GLU A 54 -7.93 0.08 -1.17
N TRP A 55 -7.20 -1.03 -1.03
CA TRP A 55 -5.93 -1.30 -1.73
C TRP A 55 -6.15 -2.38 -2.78
N PHE A 56 -6.20 -1.99 -4.05
CA PHE A 56 -6.59 -2.91 -5.12
C PHE A 56 -5.40 -3.52 -5.88
N ASN A 57 -4.31 -2.78 -6.03
CA ASN A 57 -3.16 -3.17 -6.86
C ASN A 57 -1.83 -2.84 -6.18
N VAL A 58 -0.82 -3.66 -6.44
CA VAL A 58 0.59 -3.35 -6.16
C VAL A 58 1.29 -3.16 -7.51
N ASP A 59 1.73 -1.93 -7.78
CA ASP A 59 2.51 -1.59 -8.99
C ASP A 59 4.00 -1.54 -8.61
N ILE A 60 4.84 -2.31 -9.31
CA ILE A 60 6.25 -2.51 -8.97
C ILE A 60 7.13 -2.20 -10.19
N VAL A 61 8.12 -1.33 -10.00
CA VAL A 61 9.15 -1.00 -10.99
C VAL A 61 10.52 -1.39 -10.44
N TRP A 62 11.24 -2.25 -11.15
CA TRP A 62 12.62 -2.64 -10.82
C TRP A 62 13.63 -1.89 -11.69
N THR A 63 14.67 -1.37 -11.05
CA THR A 63 15.85 -0.81 -11.71
C THR A 63 17.05 -0.86 -10.76
N THR A 64 18.22 -1.12 -11.32
CA THR A 64 19.48 -1.00 -10.57
C THR A 64 20.01 0.42 -10.71
N HIS A 65 19.71 1.27 -9.72
CA HIS A 65 20.06 2.70 -9.76
C HIS A 65 21.54 2.98 -10.01
N ASP A 66 22.43 2.23 -9.38
CA ASP A 66 23.89 2.42 -9.52
C ASP A 66 24.38 2.14 -10.95
N ALA A 67 23.71 1.23 -11.66
CA ALA A 67 24.04 0.87 -13.04
C ALA A 67 23.33 1.77 -14.07
N GLN A 68 22.34 2.54 -13.65
CA GLN A 68 21.46 3.35 -14.52
C GLN A 68 20.81 2.56 -15.68
N GLN A 69 20.70 1.24 -15.52
CA GLN A 69 20.13 0.32 -16.50
C GLN A 69 19.60 -0.94 -15.80
N LEU A 70 18.86 -1.77 -16.53
CA LEU A 70 18.44 -3.08 -16.02
C LEU A 70 19.66 -3.99 -15.83
N THR A 71 19.63 -4.77 -14.75
CA THR A 71 20.57 -5.85 -14.49
C THR A 71 19.86 -7.17 -14.22
N GLU A 72 20.62 -8.25 -14.08
CA GLU A 72 20.09 -9.56 -13.69
C GLU A 72 19.34 -9.53 -12.36
N LYS A 73 19.66 -8.59 -11.47
CA LYS A 73 18.93 -8.40 -10.21
C LYS A 73 17.48 -8.02 -10.46
N ASP A 74 17.26 -7.07 -11.39
CA ASP A 74 15.92 -6.58 -11.71
C ASP A 74 15.07 -7.69 -12.33
N ILE A 75 15.66 -8.48 -13.23
CA ILE A 75 15.01 -9.64 -13.86
C ILE A 75 14.66 -10.70 -12.80
N THR A 76 15.61 -11.02 -11.91
CA THR A 76 15.40 -12.00 -10.83
C THR A 76 14.27 -11.56 -9.91
N MET A 77 14.23 -10.27 -9.55
CA MET A 77 13.19 -9.73 -8.69
C MET A 77 11.82 -9.71 -9.37
N ALA A 78 11.74 -9.39 -10.66
CA ALA A 78 10.50 -9.47 -11.43
C ALA A 78 9.95 -10.91 -11.45
N GLN A 79 10.80 -11.91 -11.74
CA GLN A 79 10.40 -13.32 -11.71
C GLN A 79 9.95 -13.79 -10.32
N LEU A 80 10.61 -13.30 -9.28
CA LEU A 80 10.20 -13.58 -7.89
C LEU A 80 8.82 -12.99 -7.60
N CYS A 81 8.51 -11.78 -8.08
CA CYS A 81 7.18 -11.18 -7.94
C CYS A 81 6.09 -12.09 -8.55
N ASP A 82 6.30 -12.60 -9.76
CA ASP A 82 5.34 -13.51 -10.42
C ASP A 82 5.12 -14.78 -9.59
N LYS A 83 6.21 -15.39 -9.10
CA LYS A 83 6.15 -16.59 -8.27
C LYS A 83 5.37 -16.33 -6.97
N LEU A 84 5.72 -15.26 -6.24
CA LEU A 84 5.08 -14.93 -4.97
C LEU A 84 3.60 -14.56 -5.15
N HIS A 85 3.25 -13.86 -6.24
CA HIS A 85 1.86 -13.57 -6.55
C HIS A 85 1.07 -14.86 -6.76
N ALA A 86 1.60 -15.80 -7.55
CA ALA A 86 0.96 -17.10 -7.76
C ALA A 86 0.80 -17.89 -6.45
N GLU A 87 1.83 -17.95 -5.61
CA GLU A 87 1.75 -18.62 -4.30
C GLU A 87 0.72 -17.96 -3.37
N THR A 88 0.70 -16.64 -3.32
CA THR A 88 -0.20 -15.88 -2.44
C THR A 88 -1.66 -16.06 -2.85
N VAL A 89 -1.97 -15.95 -4.15
CA VAL A 89 -3.33 -16.17 -4.67
C VAL A 89 -3.81 -17.60 -4.39
N ASN A 90 -2.93 -18.59 -4.51
CA ASN A 90 -3.28 -19.99 -4.28
C ASN A 90 -3.42 -20.35 -2.79
N SER A 91 -2.78 -19.59 -1.89
CA SER A 91 -2.85 -19.79 -0.43
C SER A 91 -4.12 -19.23 0.23
N ILE A 92 -4.95 -18.49 -0.52
CA ILE A 92 -6.19 -17.85 -0.04
C ILE A 92 -7.43 -18.77 -0.23
N ASN A 93 -7.24 -20.02 -0.67
CA ASN A 93 -8.30 -21.04 -0.78
C ASN A 93 -8.18 -22.14 0.28
#